data_AF-A0A970PAS1-F1
#
_entry.id   AF-A0A970PAS1-F1
#
_cell.length_a   1.000
_cell.length_b   1.000
_cell.length_c   1.000
_cell.angle_alpha   90.00
_cell.angle_beta   90.00
_cell.angle_gamma   90.00
#
_symmetry.space_group_name_H-M   'P 1'
#
loop_
_entity.id
_entity.type
_entity.pdbx_description
1 polymer ?
#
loop_
_entity_poly.entity_id
_entity_poly.type
_entity_poly.pdbx_seq_one_letter_code
_entity_poly.pdbx_strand_id
1 'polypeptide(L)'
;MSLASVRIALVLLLGAAVLVEPAAAQQARHVLGSEHMRVLHWPEDVELAELARTSGDRALARLERMLDIDLDERIDVYIVRSQQEFDELTGMRNSPWIIGRAMSRLRRVVIKPMGTQRLPTLLAHELAHIMLDLRMGEEAHTLPRWLHEGLAKYASDDFDEADRRIIAQAAVADELLTIDELDAAFLGDSEQMMLAYAQSYTLVRHLGDLRPAEGISPVLDQLERGRDVRLALGLAYQRPVPQMESEWLEQLRSGYIEHIAPPLSETLIGALFVIAFLIALLLSRRRSARIRERMEREERLRAEFGVLPTGPYTLIDSAEPSGAEEADRTIIE
;
A
#
# COMPACT_ATOMS: atom_id res chain seq x y z
N MET A 1 58.42 75.41 -47.39
CA MET A 1 59.31 74.35 -46.86
C MET A 1 59.04 74.17 -45.38
N SER A 2 59.03 72.91 -44.92
CA SER A 2 59.01 72.38 -43.53
C SER A 2 57.67 71.96 -42.89
N LEU A 3 57.38 70.66 -43.04
CA LEU A 3 57.11 69.61 -42.01
C LEU A 3 56.22 69.90 -40.79
N ALA A 4 55.13 69.11 -40.65
CA ALA A 4 54.77 68.25 -39.50
C ALA A 4 53.29 67.83 -39.61
N SER A 5 52.97 66.60 -40.05
CA SER A 5 52.72 65.41 -39.21
C SER A 5 51.44 65.46 -38.36
N VAL A 6 50.36 64.82 -38.81
CA VAL A 6 49.37 64.18 -37.91
C VAL A 6 48.94 62.86 -38.53
N ARG A 7 49.32 61.77 -37.86
CA ARG A 7 48.85 60.40 -38.10
C ARG A 7 47.46 60.26 -37.46
N ILE A 8 46.45 59.80 -38.21
CA ILE A 8 45.21 59.32 -37.62
C ILE A 8 45.08 57.83 -37.93
N ALA A 9 44.93 57.08 -36.85
CA ALA A 9 44.89 55.63 -36.81
C ALA A 9 43.60 55.08 -37.44
N LEU A 10 43.78 53.96 -38.12
CA LEU A 10 42.78 53.04 -38.63
C LEU A 10 42.06 52.37 -37.45
N VAL A 11 40.73 52.47 -37.36
CA VAL A 11 39.91 51.55 -36.55
C VAL A 11 38.95 50.86 -37.49
N LEU A 12 39.33 49.63 -37.88
CA LEU A 12 38.48 48.66 -38.55
C LEU A 12 37.47 48.12 -37.52
N LEU A 13 36.23 48.59 -37.58
CA LEU A 13 35.09 47.94 -36.91
C LEU A 13 34.68 46.72 -37.75
N LEU A 14 35.32 45.57 -37.49
CA LEU A 14 34.76 44.28 -37.86
C LEU A 14 33.52 44.03 -36.99
N GLY A 15 32.34 44.16 -37.58
CA GLY A 15 31.11 43.69 -36.98
C GLY A 15 31.15 42.17 -36.84
N ALA A 16 31.33 41.68 -35.62
CA ALA A 16 31.07 40.29 -35.29
C ALA A 16 29.57 40.04 -35.45
N ALA A 17 29.16 39.43 -36.56
CA ALA A 17 27.87 38.79 -36.67
C ALA A 17 27.87 37.63 -35.66
N VAL A 18 27.34 37.90 -34.46
CA VAL A 18 26.94 36.85 -33.53
C VAL A 18 25.82 36.09 -34.24
N LEU A 19 26.16 34.92 -34.79
CA LEU A 19 25.19 33.90 -35.13
C LEU A 19 24.51 33.52 -33.81
N VAL A 20 23.36 34.15 -33.55
CA VAL A 20 22.42 33.68 -32.55
C VAL A 20 22.00 32.31 -33.05
N GLU A 21 22.54 31.25 -32.46
CA GLU A 21 21.99 29.92 -32.64
C GLU A 21 20.49 30.01 -32.32
N PRO A 22 19.61 29.46 -33.17
CA PRO A 22 18.20 29.49 -32.89
C PRO A 22 18.00 28.84 -31.52
N ALA A 23 17.34 29.58 -30.62
CA ALA A 23 16.89 29.07 -29.33
C ALA A 23 16.38 27.65 -29.53
N ALA A 24 16.93 26.71 -28.74
CA ALA A 24 16.65 25.29 -28.76
C ALA A 24 15.29 24.99 -29.39
N ALA A 25 15.30 24.33 -30.55
CA ALA A 25 14.10 23.90 -31.24
C ALA A 25 13.09 23.41 -30.19
N GLN A 26 12.00 24.15 -30.04
CA GLN A 26 10.95 23.85 -29.09
C GLN A 26 10.37 22.52 -29.53
N GLN A 27 10.91 21.42 -28.98
CA GLN A 27 10.50 20.09 -29.38
C GLN A 27 8.98 20.02 -29.20
N ALA A 28 8.27 19.57 -30.22
CA ALA A 28 6.85 19.35 -30.12
C ALA A 28 6.61 17.98 -29.50
N ARG A 29 5.53 17.84 -28.71
CA ARG A 29 5.10 16.53 -28.23
C ARG A 29 4.77 15.63 -29.40
N HIS A 30 5.20 14.39 -29.31
CA HIS A 30 4.74 13.33 -30.19
C HIS A 30 3.36 12.84 -29.71
N VAL A 31 2.55 12.38 -30.65
CA VAL A 31 1.21 11.87 -30.37
C VAL A 31 1.13 10.43 -30.85
N LEU A 32 0.78 9.55 -29.92
CA LEU A 32 0.52 8.14 -30.19
C LEU A 32 -0.96 7.85 -29.92
N GLY A 33 -1.73 7.54 -30.97
CA GLY A 33 -3.17 7.32 -30.88
C GLY A 33 -3.57 5.84 -30.78
N SER A 34 -4.69 5.56 -30.13
CA SER A 34 -5.42 4.29 -30.20
C SER A 34 -6.81 4.47 -30.81
N GLU A 35 -7.82 3.67 -30.47
CA GLU A 35 -9.22 3.97 -30.82
C GLU A 35 -9.82 5.01 -29.87
N HIS A 36 -9.56 4.85 -28.57
CA HIS A 36 -10.19 5.58 -27.47
C HIS A 36 -9.28 6.62 -26.81
N MET A 37 -8.01 6.72 -27.22
CA MET A 37 -7.03 7.55 -26.52
C MET A 37 -6.02 8.23 -27.47
N ARG A 38 -5.44 9.33 -27.01
CA ARG A 38 -4.23 9.95 -27.59
C ARG A 38 -3.22 10.16 -26.48
N VAL A 39 -2.04 9.55 -26.60
CA VAL A 39 -0.93 9.73 -25.66
C VAL A 39 0.01 10.80 -26.21
N LEU A 40 0.09 11.93 -25.53
CA LEU A 40 0.98 13.03 -25.84
C LEU A 40 2.23 12.91 -24.97
N HIS A 41 3.38 12.67 -25.60
CA HIS A 41 4.63 12.38 -24.91
C HIS A 41 5.81 13.11 -25.56
N TRP A 42 6.95 13.12 -24.88
CA TRP A 42 8.18 13.68 -25.41
C TRP A 42 8.97 12.62 -26.20
N PRO A 43 9.82 12.99 -27.17
CA PRO A 43 10.57 12.04 -28.00
C PRO A 43 11.39 11.00 -27.23
N GLU A 44 11.80 11.31 -26.01
CA GLU A 44 12.52 10.43 -25.09
C GLU A 44 11.64 9.37 -24.40
N ASP A 45 10.32 9.56 -24.36
CA ASP A 45 9.37 8.74 -23.58
C ASP A 45 8.59 7.72 -24.44
N VAL A 46 9.11 7.33 -25.61
CA VAL A 46 8.38 6.45 -26.56
C VAL A 46 7.93 5.13 -25.92
N GLU A 47 8.81 4.48 -25.15
CA GLU A 47 8.50 3.21 -24.49
C GLU A 47 7.37 3.38 -23.46
N LEU A 48 7.43 4.47 -22.69
CA LEU A 48 6.42 4.80 -21.69
C LEU A 48 5.07 5.14 -22.35
N ALA A 49 5.10 5.81 -23.51
CA ALA A 49 3.91 6.14 -24.29
C ALA A 49 3.22 4.91 -24.89
N GLU A 50 3.98 3.95 -25.42
CA GLU A 50 3.42 2.68 -25.91
C GLU A 50 2.81 1.84 -24.78
N LEU A 51 3.45 1.84 -23.62
CA LEU A 51 2.91 1.20 -22.42
C LEU A 51 1.62 1.91 -21.96
N ALA A 52 1.62 3.24 -21.91
CA ALA A 52 0.43 4.04 -21.58
C ALA A 52 -0.71 3.70 -22.54
N ARG A 53 -0.45 3.70 -23.85
CA ARG A 53 -1.44 3.35 -24.87
C ARG A 53 -2.04 1.96 -24.63
N THR A 54 -1.20 0.95 -24.53
CA THR A 54 -1.63 -0.45 -24.43
C THR A 54 -2.31 -0.77 -23.09
N SER A 55 -1.83 -0.20 -21.99
CA SER A 55 -2.46 -0.37 -20.67
C SER A 55 -3.73 0.44 -20.52
N GLY A 56 -3.75 1.68 -21.04
CA GLY A 56 -4.92 2.55 -21.05
C GLY A 56 -6.08 1.97 -21.87
N ASP A 57 -5.83 1.46 -23.08
CA ASP A 57 -6.88 0.82 -23.89
C ASP A 57 -7.52 -0.38 -23.16
N ARG A 58 -6.70 -1.20 -22.48
CA ARG A 58 -7.22 -2.32 -21.66
C ARG A 58 -8.03 -1.82 -20.47
N ALA A 59 -7.59 -0.73 -19.83
CA ALA A 59 -8.30 -0.13 -18.71
C ALA A 59 -9.65 0.45 -19.16
N LEU A 60 -9.69 1.18 -20.28
CA LEU A 60 -10.92 1.74 -20.84
C LEU A 60 -11.91 0.65 -21.20
N ALA A 61 -11.49 -0.39 -21.92
CA ALA A 61 -12.38 -1.51 -22.27
C ALA A 61 -12.96 -2.22 -21.02
N ARG A 62 -12.22 -2.25 -19.91
CA ARG A 62 -12.74 -2.76 -18.63
C ARG A 62 -13.72 -1.79 -17.99
N LEU A 63 -13.41 -0.49 -17.99
CA LEU A 63 -14.25 0.57 -17.43
C LEU A 63 -15.58 0.70 -18.16
N GLU A 64 -15.59 0.64 -19.50
CA GLU A 64 -16.81 0.64 -20.32
C GLU A 64 -17.77 -0.47 -19.88
N ARG A 65 -17.28 -1.70 -19.73
CA ARG A 65 -18.08 -2.84 -19.25
C ARG A 65 -18.53 -2.68 -17.79
N MET A 66 -17.67 -2.14 -16.92
CA MET A 66 -17.97 -2.01 -15.49
C MET A 66 -18.97 -0.90 -15.21
N LEU A 67 -18.99 0.15 -16.03
CA LEU A 67 -19.85 1.33 -15.87
C LEU A 67 -21.05 1.35 -16.82
N ASP A 68 -21.11 0.39 -17.75
CA ASP A 68 -22.13 0.31 -18.81
C ASP A 68 -22.20 1.61 -19.63
N ILE A 69 -21.03 2.09 -20.07
CA ILE A 69 -20.91 3.27 -20.95
C ILE A 69 -20.04 2.97 -22.15
N ASP A 70 -20.32 3.66 -23.25
CA ASP A 70 -19.48 3.69 -24.44
C ASP A 70 -18.72 5.01 -24.50
N LEU A 71 -17.40 4.96 -24.78
CA LEU A 71 -16.62 6.17 -24.97
C LEU A 71 -16.73 6.66 -26.43
N ASP A 72 -17.40 7.80 -26.62
CA ASP A 72 -17.64 8.43 -27.92
C ASP A 72 -16.46 9.30 -28.40
N GLU A 73 -15.71 9.86 -27.48
CA GLU A 73 -14.60 10.78 -27.72
C GLU A 73 -13.31 10.32 -27.04
N ARG A 74 -12.18 10.61 -27.68
CA ARG A 74 -10.88 10.18 -27.18
C ARG A 74 -10.46 10.95 -25.94
N ILE A 75 -9.80 10.24 -25.03
CA ILE A 75 -9.14 10.83 -23.86
C ILE A 75 -7.69 11.19 -24.22
N ASP A 76 -7.25 12.39 -23.83
CA ASP A 76 -5.88 12.84 -23.98
C ASP A 76 -5.05 12.51 -22.73
N VAL A 77 -3.99 11.73 -22.89
CA VAL A 77 -3.06 11.40 -21.82
C VAL A 77 -1.75 12.12 -22.05
N TYR A 78 -1.41 13.08 -21.18
CA TYR A 78 -0.18 13.84 -21.22
C TYR A 78 0.84 13.21 -20.27
N ILE A 79 1.96 12.73 -20.82
CA ILE A 79 3.17 12.42 -20.04
C ILE A 79 4.01 13.70 -19.99
N VAL A 80 4.23 14.25 -18.79
CA VAL A 80 4.99 15.50 -18.59
C VAL A 80 6.43 15.22 -18.20
N ARG A 81 7.31 16.23 -18.26
CA ARG A 81 8.73 16.12 -17.84
C ARG A 81 9.07 16.84 -16.55
N SER A 82 8.17 17.70 -16.08
CA SER A 82 8.44 18.53 -14.90
C SER A 82 7.17 18.82 -14.10
N GLN A 83 7.36 19.19 -12.83
CA GLN A 83 6.29 19.72 -12.00
C GLN A 83 5.65 20.96 -12.61
N GLN A 84 6.45 21.84 -13.21
CA GLN A 84 5.95 23.05 -13.86
C GLN A 84 4.98 22.70 -14.99
N GLU A 85 5.35 21.77 -15.87
CA GLU A 85 4.48 21.34 -16.95
C GLU A 85 3.21 20.65 -16.45
N PHE A 86 3.32 19.87 -15.37
CA PHE A 86 2.16 19.29 -14.67
C PHE A 86 1.19 20.39 -14.19
N ASP A 87 1.70 21.42 -13.54
CA ASP A 87 0.91 22.53 -13.01
C ASP A 87 0.28 23.36 -14.14
N GLU A 88 1.01 23.61 -15.23
CA GLU A 88 0.51 24.34 -16.40
C GLU A 88 -0.63 23.59 -17.10
N LEU A 89 -0.47 22.28 -17.33
CA LEU A 89 -1.49 21.48 -18.02
C LEU A 89 -2.73 21.19 -17.16
N THR A 90 -2.57 21.15 -15.84
CA THR A 90 -3.68 20.99 -14.89
C THR A 90 -4.33 22.32 -14.51
N GLY A 91 -3.70 23.45 -14.83
CA GLY A 91 -4.20 24.80 -14.55
C GLY A 91 -4.12 25.21 -13.07
N MET A 92 -3.35 24.49 -12.24
CA MET A 92 -3.20 24.77 -10.82
C MET A 92 -1.84 24.35 -10.29
N ARG A 93 -1.40 24.94 -9.18
CA ARG A 93 -0.21 24.44 -8.47
C ARG A 93 -0.57 23.16 -7.72
N ASN A 94 0.08 22.06 -8.08
CA ASN A 94 -0.10 20.77 -7.42
C ASN A 94 1.05 20.50 -6.47
N SER A 95 0.75 19.73 -5.42
CA SER A 95 1.80 19.24 -4.54
C SER A 95 2.72 18.25 -5.26
N PRO A 96 4.03 18.19 -4.91
CA PRO A 96 4.99 17.30 -5.57
C PRO A 96 4.64 15.81 -5.54
N TRP A 97 3.92 15.37 -4.50
CA TRP A 97 3.50 13.98 -4.32
C TRP A 97 2.31 13.56 -5.20
N ILE A 98 1.59 14.50 -5.81
CA ILE A 98 0.51 14.18 -6.78
C ILE A 98 1.17 13.79 -8.09
N ILE A 99 1.02 12.53 -8.51
CA ILE A 99 1.71 11.97 -9.68
C ILE A 99 0.84 11.85 -10.93
N GLY A 100 -0.48 11.93 -10.76
CA GLY A 100 -1.48 11.90 -11.81
C GLY A 100 -2.64 12.82 -11.46
N ARG A 101 -3.36 13.28 -12.48
CA ARG A 101 -4.63 14.00 -12.31
C ARG A 101 -5.53 13.83 -13.52
N ALA A 102 -6.74 13.35 -13.27
CA ALA A 102 -7.86 13.36 -14.19
C ALA A 102 -8.54 14.74 -14.25
N MET A 103 -8.88 15.18 -15.46
CA MET A 103 -9.61 16.40 -15.78
C MET A 103 -10.77 16.06 -16.72
N SER A 104 -11.86 15.57 -16.15
CA SER A 104 -12.97 14.96 -16.89
C SER A 104 -13.64 15.90 -17.89
N ARG A 105 -13.84 17.17 -17.54
CA ARG A 105 -14.36 18.20 -18.46
C ARG A 105 -13.51 18.42 -19.71
N LEU A 106 -12.21 18.14 -19.63
CA LEU A 106 -11.28 18.26 -20.75
C LEU A 106 -10.98 16.90 -21.40
N ARG A 107 -11.58 15.80 -20.91
CA ARG A 107 -11.22 14.41 -21.23
C ARG A 107 -9.70 14.23 -21.24
N ARG A 108 -9.05 14.73 -20.18
CA ARG A 108 -7.60 14.82 -20.09
C ARG A 108 -7.09 14.15 -18.83
N VAL A 109 -6.05 13.34 -18.97
CA VAL A 109 -5.24 12.84 -17.86
C VAL A 109 -3.85 13.42 -18.01
N VAL A 110 -3.31 13.99 -16.94
CA VAL A 110 -1.92 14.48 -16.88
C VAL A 110 -1.17 13.62 -15.88
N ILE A 111 -0.06 13.01 -16.31
CA ILE A 111 0.75 12.12 -15.49
C ILE A 111 2.22 12.53 -15.55
N LYS A 112 2.88 12.47 -14.39
CA LYS A 112 4.33 12.60 -14.28
C LYS A 112 5.03 11.36 -14.86
N PRO A 113 6.28 11.47 -15.30
CA PRO A 113 7.01 10.32 -15.77
C PRO A 113 7.33 9.42 -14.58
N MET A 114 7.05 8.13 -14.71
CA MET A 114 7.29 7.14 -13.66
C MET A 114 7.78 5.82 -14.25
N GLY A 115 8.28 4.95 -13.38
CA GLY A 115 8.70 3.61 -13.77
C GLY A 115 7.55 2.84 -14.42
N THR A 116 7.90 2.02 -15.42
CA THR A 116 6.97 1.20 -16.21
C THR A 116 6.08 0.29 -15.36
N GLN A 117 6.51 -0.09 -14.16
CA GLN A 117 5.72 -0.93 -13.26
C GLN A 117 4.49 -0.21 -12.67
N ARG A 118 4.58 1.09 -12.39
CA ARG A 118 3.50 1.83 -11.70
C ARG A 118 2.53 2.53 -12.65
N LEU A 119 2.98 2.82 -13.88
CA LEU A 119 2.19 3.54 -14.86
C LEU A 119 0.83 2.88 -15.16
N PRO A 120 0.73 1.55 -15.42
CA PRO A 120 -0.55 0.93 -15.76
C PRO A 120 -1.62 1.12 -14.69
N THR A 121 -1.26 0.89 -13.42
CA THR A 121 -2.18 1.04 -12.28
C THR A 121 -2.60 2.50 -12.10
N LEU A 122 -1.66 3.45 -12.14
CA LEU A 122 -2.00 4.86 -12.01
C LEU A 122 -2.89 5.31 -13.17
N LEU A 123 -2.54 4.96 -14.42
CA LEU A 123 -3.33 5.38 -15.57
C LEU A 123 -4.74 4.81 -15.51
N ALA A 124 -4.90 3.54 -15.12
CA ALA A 124 -6.22 2.95 -14.91
C ALA A 124 -7.02 3.69 -13.83
N HIS A 125 -6.37 4.12 -12.74
CA HIS A 125 -7.00 4.90 -11.67
C HIS A 125 -7.48 6.27 -12.18
N GLU A 126 -6.62 7.03 -12.88
CA GLU A 126 -7.00 8.35 -13.42
C GLU A 126 -8.08 8.23 -14.50
N LEU A 127 -8.02 7.20 -15.36
CA LEU A 127 -9.07 6.96 -16.37
C LEU A 127 -10.40 6.58 -15.73
N ALA A 128 -10.40 5.89 -14.58
CA ALA A 128 -11.63 5.56 -13.87
C ALA A 128 -12.37 6.81 -13.40
N HIS A 129 -11.66 7.85 -12.94
CA HIS A 129 -12.26 9.15 -12.61
C HIS A 129 -12.93 9.80 -13.83
N ILE A 130 -12.25 9.82 -14.98
CA ILE A 130 -12.83 10.37 -16.23
C ILE A 130 -14.09 9.62 -16.62
N MET A 131 -14.03 8.28 -16.64
CA MET A 131 -15.14 7.43 -17.08
C MET A 131 -16.33 7.51 -16.14
N LEU A 132 -16.10 7.59 -14.83
CA LEU A 132 -17.16 7.79 -13.85
C LEU A 132 -17.85 9.14 -14.02
N ASP A 133 -17.08 10.21 -14.20
CA ASP A 133 -17.64 11.55 -14.45
C ASP A 133 -18.44 11.59 -15.75
N LEU A 134 -17.97 10.93 -16.81
CA LEU A 134 -18.69 10.82 -18.08
C LEU A 134 -19.99 10.02 -17.91
N ARG A 135 -19.97 8.92 -17.15
CA ARG A 135 -21.18 8.13 -16.83
C ARG A 135 -22.22 8.98 -16.12
N MET A 136 -21.80 9.82 -15.18
CA MET A 136 -22.73 10.58 -14.34
C MET A 136 -23.16 11.92 -14.95
N GLY A 137 -22.40 12.45 -15.91
CA GLY A 137 -22.69 13.73 -16.54
C GLY A 137 -22.75 14.87 -15.52
N GLU A 138 -23.87 15.61 -15.52
CA GLU A 138 -24.07 16.71 -14.58
C GLU A 138 -24.11 16.25 -13.12
N GLU A 139 -24.52 15.02 -12.83
CA GLU A 139 -24.59 14.49 -11.45
C GLU A 139 -23.22 14.01 -10.92
N ALA A 140 -22.15 14.07 -11.72
CA ALA A 140 -20.82 13.65 -11.26
C ALA A 140 -20.38 14.36 -9.97
N HIS A 141 -20.72 15.64 -9.81
CA HIS A 141 -20.35 16.45 -8.65
C HIS A 141 -21.10 16.09 -7.35
N THR A 142 -22.16 15.28 -7.44
CA THR A 142 -22.95 14.85 -6.27
C THR A 142 -22.46 13.51 -5.72
N LEU A 143 -21.56 12.83 -6.43
CA LEU A 143 -21.03 11.56 -6.00
C LEU A 143 -20.19 11.72 -4.72
N PRO A 144 -20.33 10.79 -3.76
CA PRO A 144 -19.48 10.80 -2.58
C PRO A 144 -18.04 10.47 -2.97
N ARG A 145 -17.09 11.02 -2.22
CA ARG A 145 -15.67 10.88 -2.53
C ARG A 145 -15.21 9.42 -2.42
N TRP A 146 -15.76 8.68 -1.47
CA TRP A 146 -15.47 7.26 -1.33
C TRP A 146 -15.81 6.46 -2.59
N LEU A 147 -16.83 6.86 -3.36
CA LEU A 147 -17.20 6.16 -4.57
C LEU A 147 -16.23 6.47 -5.72
N HIS A 148 -15.81 7.72 -5.87
CA HIS A 148 -14.75 8.09 -6.82
C HIS A 148 -13.47 7.31 -6.56
N GLU A 149 -12.95 7.40 -5.34
CA GLU A 149 -11.65 6.84 -4.99
C GLU A 149 -11.71 5.31 -4.90
N GLY A 150 -12.80 4.76 -4.36
CA GLY A 150 -13.03 3.34 -4.27
C GLY A 150 -13.15 2.67 -5.63
N LEU A 151 -13.91 3.29 -6.55
CA LEU A 151 -14.03 2.79 -7.92
C LEU A 151 -12.68 2.89 -8.63
N ALA A 152 -11.97 4.01 -8.49
CA ALA A 152 -10.69 4.20 -9.15
C ALA A 152 -9.65 3.19 -8.68
N LYS A 153 -9.55 2.92 -7.36
CA LYS A 153 -8.70 1.85 -6.82
C LYS A 153 -9.17 0.46 -7.25
N TYR A 154 -10.48 0.19 -7.25
CA TYR A 154 -11.02 -1.12 -7.66
C TYR A 154 -10.76 -1.40 -9.13
N ALA A 155 -11.02 -0.42 -9.98
CA ALA A 155 -10.80 -0.49 -11.42
C ALA A 155 -9.32 -0.61 -11.78
N SER A 156 -8.40 -0.13 -10.96
CA SER A 156 -6.95 -0.20 -11.21
C SER A 156 -6.26 -1.40 -10.57
N ASP A 157 -6.98 -2.19 -9.77
CA ASP A 157 -6.42 -3.23 -8.89
C ASP A 157 -5.35 -2.66 -7.94
N ASP A 158 -5.55 -1.43 -7.49
CA ASP A 158 -4.67 -0.74 -6.55
C ASP A 158 -5.08 -1.07 -5.11
N PHE A 159 -4.73 -2.28 -4.67
CA PHE A 159 -4.96 -2.74 -3.30
C PHE A 159 -3.80 -3.61 -2.81
N ASP A 160 -2.99 -3.06 -1.92
CA ASP A 160 -1.71 -3.66 -1.53
C ASP A 160 -1.67 -4.14 -0.06
N GLU A 161 -0.48 -4.54 0.40
CA GLU A 161 -0.26 -5.01 1.77
C GLU A 161 -0.33 -3.88 2.81
N ALA A 162 -0.11 -2.62 2.42
CA ALA A 162 -0.31 -1.50 3.32
C ALA A 162 -1.80 -1.25 3.55
N ASP A 163 -2.61 -1.29 2.49
CA ASP A 163 -4.08 -1.21 2.57
C ASP A 163 -4.63 -2.33 3.47
N ARG A 164 -4.16 -3.57 3.29
CA ARG A 164 -4.53 -4.73 4.14
C ARG A 164 -4.23 -4.48 5.62
N ARG A 165 -3.02 -4.01 5.92
CA ARG A 165 -2.60 -3.73 7.30
C ARG A 165 -3.40 -2.61 7.95
N ILE A 166 -3.68 -1.53 7.23
CA ILE A 166 -4.46 -0.41 7.76
C ILE A 166 -5.88 -0.87 8.12
N ILE A 167 -6.55 -1.63 7.23
CA ILE A 167 -7.88 -2.18 7.51
C ILE A 167 -7.83 -3.13 8.70
N ALA A 168 -6.82 -4.01 8.75
CA ALA A 168 -6.68 -4.96 9.85
C ALA A 168 -6.43 -4.27 11.21
N GLN A 169 -5.65 -3.18 11.23
CA GLN A 169 -5.43 -2.37 12.44
C GLN A 169 -6.73 -1.72 12.91
N ALA A 170 -7.45 -1.07 12.00
CA ALA A 170 -8.75 -0.47 12.29
C ALA A 170 -9.77 -1.52 12.75
N ALA A 171 -9.76 -2.72 12.18
CA ALA A 171 -10.63 -3.82 12.61
C ALA A 171 -10.35 -4.28 14.04
N VAL A 172 -9.08 -4.38 14.45
CA VAL A 172 -8.69 -4.74 15.82
C VAL A 172 -9.01 -3.63 16.81
N ALA A 173 -8.88 -2.37 16.39
CA ALA A 173 -9.16 -1.20 17.23
C ALA A 173 -10.65 -0.84 17.32
N ASP A 174 -11.52 -1.52 16.55
CA ASP A 174 -12.94 -1.17 16.34
C ASP A 174 -13.13 0.27 15.79
N GLU A 175 -12.26 0.65 14.85
CA GLU A 175 -12.18 1.96 14.20
C GLU A 175 -12.55 1.89 12.70
N LEU A 176 -13.17 0.79 12.24
CA LEU A 176 -13.65 0.70 10.86
C LEU A 176 -14.74 1.73 10.59
N LEU A 177 -14.63 2.41 9.46
CA LEU A 177 -15.54 3.47 9.03
C LEU A 177 -16.85 2.88 8.50
N THR A 178 -17.98 3.41 8.93
CA THR A 178 -19.30 3.22 8.30
C THR A 178 -19.38 3.95 6.95
N ILE A 179 -20.39 3.64 6.14
CA ILE A 179 -20.62 4.28 4.83
C ILE A 179 -20.75 5.80 4.99
N ASP A 180 -21.42 6.25 6.05
CA ASP A 180 -21.66 7.69 6.30
C ASP A 180 -20.39 8.41 6.81
N GLU A 181 -19.41 7.68 7.36
CA GLU A 181 -18.15 8.22 7.88
C GLU A 181 -17.04 8.31 6.82
N LEU A 182 -17.12 7.50 5.75
CA LEU A 182 -16.08 7.42 4.72
C LEU A 182 -15.72 8.79 4.11
N ASP A 183 -16.72 9.59 3.76
CA ASP A 183 -16.47 10.91 3.14
C ASP A 183 -15.82 11.89 4.12
N ALA A 184 -16.22 11.86 5.39
CA ALA A 184 -15.64 12.70 6.43
C ALA A 184 -14.18 12.33 6.69
N ALA A 185 -13.83 11.04 6.61
CA ALA A 185 -12.47 10.55 6.85
C ALA A 185 -11.46 11.06 5.81
N PHE A 186 -11.88 11.40 4.59
CA PHE A 186 -11.00 12.08 3.61
C PHE A 186 -10.60 13.51 4.00
N LEU A 187 -11.30 14.13 4.95
CA LEU A 187 -10.97 15.44 5.52
C LEU A 187 -10.22 15.33 6.85
N GLY A 188 -10.01 14.10 7.33
CA GLY A 188 -9.30 13.79 8.55
C GLY A 188 -7.78 13.91 8.42
N ASP A 189 -7.08 13.30 9.36
CA ASP A 189 -5.62 13.19 9.28
C ASP A 189 -5.18 12.17 8.22
N SER A 190 -3.86 12.00 8.08
CA SER A 190 -3.30 11.09 7.06
C SER A 190 -3.71 9.63 7.29
N GLU A 191 -3.91 9.20 8.53
CA GLU A 191 -4.26 7.81 8.84
C GLU A 191 -5.72 7.54 8.48
N GLN A 192 -6.63 8.43 8.89
CA GLN A 192 -8.03 8.40 8.51
C GLN A 192 -8.21 8.45 7.00
N MET A 193 -7.46 9.30 6.30
CA MET A 193 -7.51 9.39 4.85
C MET A 193 -7.06 8.08 4.18
N MET A 194 -5.95 7.48 4.63
CA MET A 194 -5.50 6.19 4.09
C MET A 194 -6.49 5.06 4.37
N LEU A 195 -7.10 5.02 5.56
CA LEU A 195 -8.16 4.07 5.88
C LEU A 195 -9.39 4.28 4.97
N ALA A 196 -9.78 5.53 4.72
CA ALA A 196 -10.87 5.85 3.81
C ALA A 196 -10.58 5.34 2.39
N TYR A 197 -9.38 5.56 1.85
CA TYR A 197 -8.95 5.01 0.56
C TYR A 197 -9.05 3.47 0.52
N ALA A 198 -8.52 2.80 1.55
CA ALA A 198 -8.52 1.34 1.63
C ALA A 198 -9.94 0.76 1.77
N GLN A 199 -10.76 1.29 2.69
CA GLN A 199 -12.13 0.83 2.88
C GLN A 199 -13.02 1.14 1.68
N SER A 200 -12.83 2.28 1.00
CA SER A 200 -13.57 2.63 -0.22
C SER A 200 -13.40 1.57 -1.31
N TYR A 201 -12.17 1.08 -1.54
CA TYR A 201 -11.92 -0.05 -2.44
C TYR A 201 -12.74 -1.28 -2.03
N THR A 202 -12.71 -1.64 -0.74
CA THR A 202 -13.38 -2.85 -0.26
C THR A 202 -14.90 -2.74 -0.33
N LEU A 203 -15.46 -1.54 -0.14
CA LEU A 203 -16.89 -1.30 -0.26
C LEU A 203 -17.32 -1.45 -1.73
N VAL A 204 -16.63 -0.82 -2.68
CA VAL A 204 -16.93 -0.99 -4.11
C VAL A 204 -16.80 -2.46 -4.53
N ARG A 205 -15.77 -3.17 -4.06
CA ARG A 205 -15.64 -4.61 -4.28
C ARG A 205 -16.83 -5.39 -3.71
N HIS A 206 -17.20 -5.13 -2.46
CA HIS A 206 -18.33 -5.80 -1.80
C HIS A 206 -19.64 -5.55 -2.55
N LEU A 207 -19.88 -4.31 -2.98
CA LEU A 207 -21.05 -3.94 -3.78
C LEU A 207 -21.05 -4.66 -5.14
N GLY A 208 -19.89 -4.78 -5.79
CA GLY A 208 -19.74 -5.59 -7.01
C GLY A 208 -20.02 -7.07 -6.79
N ASP A 209 -19.55 -7.64 -5.68
CA ASP A 209 -19.76 -9.05 -5.31
C ASP A 209 -21.25 -9.37 -5.05
N LEU A 210 -22.05 -8.39 -4.60
CA LEU A 210 -23.49 -8.54 -4.41
C LEU A 210 -24.25 -8.65 -5.75
N ARG A 211 -23.72 -8.08 -6.85
CA ARG A 211 -24.33 -8.12 -8.19
C ARG A 211 -23.26 -8.42 -9.26
N PRO A 212 -22.70 -9.64 -9.35
CA PRO A 212 -21.55 -9.92 -10.22
C PRO A 212 -21.75 -9.60 -11.71
N ALA A 213 -23.00 -9.62 -12.19
CA ALA A 213 -23.32 -9.32 -13.59
C ALA A 213 -23.37 -7.82 -13.90
N GLU A 214 -23.73 -6.98 -12.93
CA GLU A 214 -24.03 -5.56 -13.12
C GLU A 214 -23.04 -4.65 -12.35
N GLY A 215 -22.27 -5.23 -11.42
CA GLY A 215 -21.32 -4.53 -10.57
C GLY A 215 -22.00 -3.43 -9.76
N ILE A 216 -21.55 -2.19 -10.00
CA ILE A 216 -22.06 -0.98 -9.34
C ILE A 216 -22.99 -0.15 -10.23
N SER A 217 -23.21 -0.52 -11.49
CA SER A 217 -24.10 0.24 -12.39
C SER A 217 -25.49 0.47 -11.79
N PRO A 218 -26.13 -0.48 -11.07
CA PRO A 218 -27.44 -0.26 -10.47
C PRO A 218 -27.47 0.85 -9.42
N VAL A 219 -26.37 1.10 -8.70
CA VAL A 219 -26.29 2.22 -7.74
C VAL A 219 -26.03 3.54 -8.46
N LEU A 220 -25.18 3.55 -9.49
CA LEU A 220 -24.93 4.73 -10.32
C LEU A 220 -26.22 5.22 -10.99
N ASP A 221 -27.03 4.29 -11.50
CA ASP A 221 -28.38 4.52 -12.01
C ASP A 221 -29.28 5.27 -11.01
N GLN A 222 -29.22 4.93 -9.72
CA GLN A 222 -30.04 5.61 -8.72
C GLN A 222 -29.47 6.99 -8.37
N LEU A 223 -28.16 7.13 -8.30
CA LEU A 223 -27.47 8.38 -8.02
C LEU A 223 -27.69 9.40 -9.14
N GLU A 224 -27.67 8.97 -10.40
CA GLU A 224 -27.98 9.80 -11.58
C GLU A 224 -29.42 10.35 -11.54
N ARG A 225 -30.31 9.69 -10.82
CA ARG A 225 -31.69 10.18 -10.58
C ARG A 225 -31.78 11.16 -9.40
N GLY A 226 -30.65 11.66 -8.90
CA GLY A 226 -30.55 12.62 -7.80
C GLY A 226 -30.93 12.05 -6.44
N ARG A 227 -30.87 10.72 -6.26
CA ARG A 227 -31.19 10.07 -4.98
C ARG A 227 -30.01 10.14 -4.03
N ASP A 228 -30.29 10.23 -2.74
CA ASP A 228 -29.26 10.12 -1.72
C ASP A 228 -28.60 8.73 -1.74
N VAL A 229 -27.35 8.66 -1.27
CA VAL A 229 -26.52 7.44 -1.32
C VAL A 229 -27.18 6.25 -0.64
N ARG A 230 -27.81 6.44 0.52
CA ARG A 230 -28.45 5.32 1.24
C ARG A 230 -29.67 4.81 0.50
N LEU A 231 -30.52 5.70 0.01
CA LEU A 231 -31.66 5.32 -0.82
C LEU A 231 -31.21 4.63 -2.11
N ALA A 232 -30.16 5.14 -2.76
CA ALA A 232 -29.58 4.58 -3.97
C ALA A 232 -29.10 3.14 -3.74
N LEU A 233 -28.30 2.89 -2.69
CA LEU A 233 -27.84 1.56 -2.30
C LEU A 233 -29.01 0.62 -2.00
N GLY A 234 -29.97 1.06 -1.19
CA GLY A 234 -31.10 0.23 -0.80
C GLY A 234 -31.95 -0.22 -1.99
N LEU A 235 -32.18 0.66 -2.95
CA LEU A 235 -32.95 0.37 -4.16
C LEU A 235 -32.17 -0.46 -5.18
N ALA A 236 -30.87 -0.19 -5.35
CA ALA A 236 -30.00 -0.91 -6.26
C ALA A 236 -29.87 -2.40 -5.88
N TYR A 237 -29.68 -2.68 -4.59
CA TYR A 237 -29.45 -4.03 -4.09
C TYR A 237 -30.71 -4.70 -3.54
N GLN A 238 -31.82 -3.96 -3.40
CA GLN A 238 -33.09 -4.42 -2.80
C GLN A 238 -32.90 -4.98 -1.38
N ARG A 239 -32.02 -4.34 -0.61
CA ARG A 239 -31.65 -4.76 0.75
C ARG A 239 -31.57 -3.56 1.68
N PRO A 240 -31.85 -3.72 2.99
CA PRO A 240 -31.64 -2.65 3.95
C PRO A 240 -30.15 -2.28 4.02
N VAL A 241 -29.82 -1.01 3.82
CA VAL A 241 -28.42 -0.52 3.89
C VAL A 241 -27.74 -0.86 5.22
N PRO A 242 -28.38 -0.73 6.39
CA PRO A 242 -27.74 -1.12 7.66
C PRO A 242 -27.32 -2.59 7.70
N GLN A 243 -28.07 -3.47 7.02
CA GLN A 243 -27.70 -4.88 6.93
C GLN A 243 -26.46 -5.06 6.03
N MET A 244 -26.45 -4.46 4.84
CA MET A 244 -25.30 -4.53 3.92
C MET A 244 -24.03 -3.98 4.57
N GLU A 245 -24.14 -2.84 5.25
CA GLU A 245 -23.03 -2.22 5.99
C GLU A 245 -22.50 -3.15 7.08
N SER A 246 -23.39 -3.75 7.88
CA SER A 246 -22.97 -4.70 8.91
C SER A 246 -22.26 -5.94 8.35
N GLU A 247 -22.73 -6.48 7.22
CA GLU A 247 -22.12 -7.64 6.56
C GLU A 247 -20.76 -7.30 5.96
N TRP A 248 -20.63 -6.14 5.32
CA TRP A 248 -19.36 -5.65 4.81
C TRP A 248 -18.33 -5.43 5.92
N LEU A 249 -18.71 -4.73 7.00
CA LEU A 249 -17.81 -4.50 8.13
C LEU A 249 -17.39 -5.80 8.82
N GLU A 250 -18.30 -6.76 8.98
CA GLU A 250 -17.97 -8.08 9.52
C GLU A 250 -17.00 -8.83 8.61
N GLN A 251 -17.20 -8.78 7.29
CA GLN A 251 -16.26 -9.35 6.31
C GLN A 251 -14.86 -8.75 6.45
N LEU A 252 -14.74 -7.45 6.72
CA LEU A 252 -13.45 -6.80 6.96
C LEU A 252 -12.81 -7.30 8.26
N ARG A 253 -13.58 -7.38 9.35
CA ARG A 253 -13.09 -7.88 10.65
C ARG A 253 -12.56 -9.29 10.53
N SER A 254 -13.34 -10.22 9.96
CA SER A 254 -12.91 -11.61 9.84
C SER A 254 -11.79 -11.81 8.83
N GLY A 255 -11.82 -11.09 7.70
CA GLY A 255 -10.92 -11.33 6.57
C GLY A 255 -9.53 -10.72 6.72
N TYR A 256 -9.39 -9.64 7.50
CA TYR A 256 -8.15 -8.87 7.56
C TYR A 256 -7.38 -9.05 8.87
N ILE A 257 -8.03 -9.42 9.98
CA ILE A 257 -7.32 -9.70 11.24
C ILE A 257 -6.26 -10.80 11.07
N GLU A 258 -6.51 -11.80 10.21
CA GLU A 258 -5.54 -12.86 9.89
C GLU A 258 -4.23 -12.33 9.28
N HIS A 259 -4.23 -11.14 8.68
CA HIS A 259 -3.03 -10.54 8.07
C HIS A 259 -2.10 -9.88 9.12
N ILE A 260 -2.61 -9.54 10.31
CA ILE A 260 -1.79 -9.01 11.43
C ILE A 260 -1.44 -10.12 12.43
N ALA A 261 -2.24 -11.18 12.51
CA ALA A 261 -1.93 -12.31 13.36
C ALA A 261 -0.61 -12.96 12.90
N PRO A 262 0.41 -13.06 13.77
CA PRO A 262 1.64 -13.76 13.42
C PRO A 262 1.29 -15.21 13.05
N PRO A 263 1.95 -15.78 12.02
CA PRO A 263 1.65 -17.14 11.59
C PRO A 263 1.75 -18.11 12.77
N LEU A 264 0.91 -19.15 12.78
CA LEU A 264 0.80 -20.11 13.89
C LEU A 264 2.17 -20.68 14.33
N SER A 265 3.13 -20.79 13.41
CA SER A 265 4.50 -21.20 13.73
C SER A 265 5.24 -20.22 14.66
N GLU A 266 5.09 -18.91 14.48
CA GLU A 266 5.78 -17.89 15.27
C GLU A 266 5.19 -17.75 16.66
N THR A 267 3.87 -17.85 16.79
CA THR A 267 3.20 -17.88 18.12
C THR A 267 3.61 -19.10 18.93
N LEU A 268 3.73 -20.27 18.30
CA LEU A 268 4.20 -21.50 18.95
C LEU A 268 5.67 -21.39 19.38
N ILE A 269 6.52 -20.80 18.56
CA ILE A 269 7.94 -20.55 18.90
C ILE A 269 8.03 -19.57 20.08
N GLY A 270 7.31 -18.46 20.04
CA GLY A 270 7.25 -17.49 21.13
C GLY A 270 6.73 -18.11 22.43
N ALA A 271 5.64 -18.88 22.38
CA ALA A 271 5.10 -19.60 23.51
C ALA A 271 6.12 -20.62 24.08
N LEU A 272 6.83 -21.34 23.21
CA LEU A 272 7.88 -22.27 23.63
C LEU A 272 9.04 -21.55 24.33
N PHE A 273 9.45 -20.37 23.84
CA PHE A 273 10.47 -19.55 24.51
C PHE A 273 10.02 -19.06 25.88
N VAL A 274 8.77 -18.61 26.02
CA VAL A 274 8.20 -18.20 27.32
C VAL A 274 8.14 -19.39 28.28
N ILE A 275 7.68 -20.55 27.82
CA ILE A 275 7.63 -21.79 28.62
C ILE A 275 9.03 -22.22 29.05
N ALA A 276 9.99 -22.25 28.12
CA ALA A 276 11.39 -22.61 28.42
C ALA A 276 12.01 -21.63 29.44
N PHE A 277 11.73 -20.34 29.32
CA PHE A 277 12.17 -19.32 30.28
C PHE A 277 11.55 -19.55 31.68
N LEU A 278 10.26 -19.84 31.77
CA LEU A 278 9.59 -20.15 33.03
C LEU A 278 10.15 -21.44 33.67
N ILE A 279 10.41 -22.48 32.89
CA ILE A 279 11.05 -23.72 33.35
C ILE A 279 12.46 -23.41 33.87
N ALA A 280 13.27 -22.64 33.13
CA ALA A 280 14.60 -22.24 33.54
C ALA A 280 14.59 -21.44 34.86
N LEU A 281 13.62 -20.52 35.03
CA LEU A 281 13.43 -19.78 36.28
C LEU A 281 13.08 -20.70 37.46
N LEU A 282 12.18 -21.67 37.25
CA LEU A 282 11.80 -22.65 38.28
C LEU A 282 12.99 -23.53 38.67
N LEU A 283 13.75 -24.03 37.70
CA LEU A 283 14.94 -24.84 37.93
C LEU A 283 16.04 -24.03 38.63
N SER A 284 16.24 -22.78 38.22
CA SER A 284 17.19 -21.85 38.86
C SER A 284 16.81 -21.60 40.31
N ARG A 285 15.54 -21.30 40.60
CA ARG A 285 15.04 -21.13 41.98
C ARG A 285 15.22 -22.39 42.83
N ARG A 286 14.94 -23.57 42.28
CA ARG A 286 15.16 -24.86 42.97
C ARG A 286 16.65 -25.15 43.20
N ARG A 287 17.53 -24.79 42.26
CA ARG A 287 18.98 -24.95 42.38
C ARG A 287 19.54 -24.01 43.44
N SER A 288 19.14 -22.74 43.43
CA SER A 288 19.54 -21.75 44.44
C SER A 288 19.07 -22.12 45.84
N ALA A 289 17.86 -22.69 45.99
CA ALA A 289 17.38 -23.18 47.28
C ALA A 289 18.23 -24.35 47.82
N ARG A 290 18.52 -25.35 46.99
CA ARG A 290 19.40 -26.48 47.36
C ARG A 290 20.81 -26.04 47.75
N ILE A 291 21.35 -25.04 47.06
CA ILE A 291 22.67 -24.47 47.39
C ILE A 291 22.63 -23.76 48.74
N ARG A 292 21.58 -23.00 49.05
CA ARG A 292 21.42 -22.36 50.37
C ARG A 292 21.30 -23.39 51.50
N GLU A 293 20.48 -24.42 51.34
CA GLU A 293 20.36 -25.51 52.33
C GLU A 293 21.70 -26.22 52.56
N ARG A 294 22.50 -26.41 51.50
CA ARG A 294 23.83 -26.97 51.60
C ARG A 294 24.79 -26.05 52.35
N MET A 295 24.78 -24.75 52.04
CA MET A 295 25.62 -23.76 52.72
C MET A 295 25.24 -23.64 54.21
N GLU A 296 23.95 -23.59 54.54
CA GLU A 296 23.47 -23.57 55.94
C GLU A 296 23.85 -24.84 56.70
N ARG A 297 23.81 -26.00 56.04
CA ARG A 297 24.26 -27.26 56.65
C ARG A 297 25.76 -27.25 56.91
N GLU A 298 26.57 -26.79 55.96
CA GLU A 298 28.02 -26.64 56.13
C GLU A 298 28.36 -25.60 57.21
N GLU A 299 27.63 -24.49 57.30
CA GLU A 299 27.79 -23.47 58.37
C GLU A 299 27.41 -24.02 59.75
N ARG A 300 26.30 -24.76 59.88
CA ARG A 300 25.91 -25.43 61.13
C ARG A 300 26.97 -26.42 61.58
N LEU A 301 27.47 -27.25 60.66
CA LEU A 301 28.53 -28.21 60.97
C LEU A 301 29.84 -27.49 61.35
N ARG A 302 30.16 -26.33 60.75
CA ARG A 302 31.31 -25.50 61.17
C ARG A 302 31.13 -24.89 62.56
N ALA A 303 29.92 -24.44 62.89
CA ALA A 303 29.61 -23.87 64.20
C ALA A 303 29.63 -24.93 65.32
N GLU A 304 29.22 -26.16 65.01
CA GLU A 304 29.15 -27.28 65.95
C GLU A 304 30.50 -28.00 66.14
N PHE A 305 31.30 -28.13 65.08
CA PHE A 305 32.53 -28.95 65.09
C PHE A 305 33.84 -28.17 64.80
N GLY A 306 33.78 -26.85 64.54
CA GLY A 306 34.96 -26.04 64.18
C GLY A 306 35.33 -26.11 62.69
N VAL A 307 36.63 -25.99 62.34
CA VAL A 307 37.08 -26.00 60.92
C VAL A 307 36.77 -27.35 60.27
N LEU A 308 35.87 -27.35 59.28
CA LEU A 308 35.52 -28.57 58.53
C LEU A 308 36.73 -29.12 57.75
N PRO A 309 36.95 -30.44 57.74
CA PRO A 309 37.98 -31.04 56.90
C PRO A 309 37.64 -30.84 55.42
N THR A 310 38.61 -30.35 54.67
CA THR A 310 38.51 -30.14 53.22
C THR A 310 38.57 -31.47 52.48
N GLY A 311 37.44 -31.90 51.92
CA GLY A 311 37.43 -32.84 50.79
C GLY A 311 37.61 -34.33 51.12
N PRO A 312 37.48 -35.20 50.10
CA PRO A 312 36.53 -36.30 50.11
C PRO A 312 37.15 -37.64 50.54
N TYR A 313 36.28 -38.56 51.01
CA TYR A 313 36.48 -40.00 51.27
C TYR A 313 36.84 -40.46 52.69
N THR A 314 36.42 -41.72 52.95
CA THR A 314 36.76 -42.69 54.01
C THR A 314 35.70 -42.83 55.12
N LEU A 315 35.11 -44.00 55.46
CA LEU A 315 35.46 -45.44 55.31
C LEU A 315 34.16 -46.30 55.17
N ILE A 316 34.03 -47.31 54.28
CA ILE A 316 34.63 -48.67 54.16
C ILE A 316 33.92 -49.76 55.01
N ASP A 317 33.22 -50.65 54.29
CA ASP A 317 33.26 -52.14 54.29
C ASP A 317 32.88 -52.99 55.53
N SER A 318 32.00 -53.99 55.32
CA SER A 318 32.26 -55.44 55.53
C SER A 318 30.98 -56.29 55.66
N ALA A 319 30.83 -57.28 54.77
CA ALA A 319 30.43 -58.67 55.04
C ALA A 319 29.67 -59.34 53.86
N GLU A 320 30.40 -60.14 53.08
CA GLU A 320 29.90 -61.35 52.37
C GLU A 320 29.72 -62.52 53.39
N PRO A 321 29.13 -63.70 53.06
CA PRO A 321 28.99 -64.34 51.73
C PRO A 321 27.66 -65.12 51.45
N SER A 322 27.63 -65.83 50.29
CA SER A 322 26.74 -66.93 49.83
C SER A 322 25.59 -66.51 48.89
N GLY A 323 25.46 -67.00 47.65
CA GLY A 323 26.19 -68.01 46.87
C GLY A 323 25.39 -68.36 45.60
N ALA A 324 26.10 -68.81 44.55
CA ALA A 324 25.63 -69.51 43.33
C ALA A 324 24.69 -68.70 42.38
N GLU A 325 24.78 -68.74 41.05
CA GLU A 325 25.53 -69.56 40.09
C GLU A 325 25.35 -68.90 38.69
N GLU A 326 26.35 -69.09 37.83
CA GLU A 326 26.33 -69.16 36.36
C GLU A 326 25.57 -68.09 35.52
N ALA A 327 26.31 -67.24 34.81
CA ALA A 327 26.82 -67.44 33.43
C ALA A 327 25.72 -67.14 32.39
N ASP A 328 25.88 -66.19 31.47
CA ASP A 328 26.66 -66.34 30.25
C ASP A 328 26.54 -65.04 29.42
N ARG A 329 27.42 -64.98 28.43
CA ARG A 329 28.05 -63.89 27.70
C ARG A 329 27.18 -63.14 26.67
N THR A 330 27.84 -62.10 26.14
CA THR A 330 27.83 -61.61 24.73
C THR A 330 26.98 -60.34 24.54
N ILE A 331 27.57 -59.14 24.48
CA ILE A 331 28.15 -58.42 23.31
C ILE A 331 27.16 -58.24 22.13
N ILE A 332 27.14 -57.00 21.62
CA ILE A 332 26.57 -56.45 20.37
C ILE A 332 25.11 -55.99 20.56
N GLU A 333 24.75 -54.71 20.43
CA GLU A 333 25.16 -53.69 19.44
C GLU A 333 25.17 -52.27 20.04
#